data_AF-B3Q3R8-F1
#
_entry.id   AF-B3Q3R8-F1
#
_cell.length_a   1.000
_cell.length_b   1.000
_cell.length_c   1.000
_cell.angle_alpha   90.00
_cell.angle_beta   90.00
_cell.angle_gamma   90.00
#
_symmetry.space_group_name_H-M   'P 1'
#
loop_
_entity.id
_entity.type
_entity.pdbx_description
1 polymer ?
#
loop_
_entity_poly.entity_id
_entity_poly.type
_entity_poly.pdbx_seq_one_letter_code
_entity_poly.pdbx_strand_id
1 'polypeptide(L)'
;MIFDFHAVRENLFPASRAAIEDWEAFPWHRDRTNRIQAYKAHSSQALAIDVFGTLKMSSDRDRIFDAIAECVGVAPGGPWTVTLEWTDTDRLLGEPRPTQVDALAVGSAAALVIECKFTEPAGQCSQTAASRSGERQCNGRYQDQINPGNGVRSRCALTGKSIRYWEYIPKVFELDPGVDHTPCPFKGDAYQWMRNAVLAAAIGKHRNRQATALAAFADHPSFPTARKVKRGLMDPSLAGQGAITPISYQQIIAIAYHVGRDRALWNSLAAWIDHKIARAASRK
;
A
#
# COMPACT_ATOMS: atom_id res chain seq x y z
N MET A 1 -2.43 -15.09 -22.94
CA MET A 1 -3.61 -14.26 -22.67
C MET A 1 -4.77 -15.06 -22.12
N ILE A 2 -5.51 -15.88 -22.89
CA ILE A 2 -6.65 -16.67 -22.34
C ILE A 2 -6.23 -17.65 -21.23
N PHE A 3 -5.08 -18.34 -21.40
CA PHE A 3 -4.55 -19.28 -20.40
C PHE A 3 -4.08 -18.61 -19.10
N ASP A 4 -3.70 -17.32 -19.13
CA ASP A 4 -3.19 -16.63 -17.94
C ASP A 4 -4.32 -16.35 -16.94
N PHE A 5 -5.53 -16.04 -17.42
CA PHE A 5 -6.65 -15.71 -16.54
C PHE A 5 -7.26 -16.91 -15.84
N HIS A 6 -7.16 -18.12 -16.39
CA HIS A 6 -7.64 -19.33 -15.71
C HIS A 6 -6.89 -19.53 -14.39
N ALA A 7 -5.55 -19.57 -14.44
CA ALA A 7 -4.72 -19.76 -13.26
C ALA A 7 -4.86 -18.61 -12.26
N VAL A 8 -5.09 -17.38 -12.75
CA VAL A 8 -5.42 -16.24 -11.87
C VAL A 8 -6.76 -16.46 -11.18
N ARG A 9 -7.82 -16.86 -11.90
CA ARG A 9 -9.15 -17.12 -11.32
C ARG A 9 -9.10 -18.22 -10.27
N GLU A 10 -8.36 -19.30 -10.52
CA GLU A 10 -8.15 -20.37 -9.54
C GLU A 10 -7.41 -19.89 -8.29
N ASN A 11 -6.52 -18.91 -8.43
CA ASN A 11 -5.83 -18.29 -7.31
C ASN A 11 -6.61 -17.15 -6.66
N LEU A 12 -7.84 -16.82 -7.10
CA LEU A 12 -8.68 -15.78 -6.50
C LEU A 12 -9.89 -16.38 -5.79
N PHE A 13 -10.20 -15.82 -4.63
CA PHE A 13 -11.39 -16.15 -3.86
C PHE A 13 -12.64 -15.86 -4.70
N PRO A 14 -13.58 -16.82 -4.86
CA PRO A 14 -14.68 -16.68 -5.81
C PRO A 14 -15.48 -15.37 -5.70
N ALA A 15 -15.80 -14.92 -4.48
CA ALA A 15 -16.60 -13.71 -4.27
C ALA A 15 -15.89 -12.42 -4.68
N SER A 16 -14.55 -12.42 -4.75
CA SER A 16 -13.78 -11.24 -5.15
C SER A 16 -13.74 -11.03 -6.67
N ARG A 17 -14.02 -12.07 -7.46
CA ARG A 17 -13.76 -12.08 -8.92
C ARG A 17 -14.56 -11.02 -9.68
N ALA A 18 -15.78 -10.74 -9.21
CA ALA A 18 -16.65 -9.73 -9.81
C ALA A 18 -16.17 -8.29 -9.55
N ALA A 19 -15.22 -8.09 -8.64
CA ALA A 19 -14.58 -6.78 -8.42
C ALA A 19 -13.73 -6.33 -9.61
N ILE A 20 -13.30 -7.29 -10.45
CA ILE A 20 -12.55 -7.08 -11.68
C ILE A 20 -13.55 -7.02 -12.84
N GLU A 21 -13.92 -5.80 -13.20
CA GLU A 21 -14.92 -5.52 -14.25
C GLU A 21 -14.39 -5.90 -15.63
N ASP A 22 -13.15 -5.52 -15.93
CA ASP A 22 -12.45 -5.85 -17.16
C ASP A 22 -11.14 -6.58 -16.84
N TRP A 23 -11.09 -7.88 -17.10
CA TRP A 23 -9.92 -8.71 -16.81
C TRP A 23 -8.73 -8.41 -17.72
N GLU A 24 -8.95 -7.89 -18.93
CA GLU A 24 -7.89 -7.57 -19.89
C GLU A 24 -7.25 -6.23 -19.57
N ALA A 25 -8.07 -5.23 -19.22
CA ALA A 25 -7.61 -3.89 -18.87
C ALA A 25 -7.16 -3.76 -17.41
N PHE A 26 -7.48 -4.72 -16.53
CA PHE A 26 -7.06 -4.67 -15.13
C PHE A 26 -5.53 -4.57 -15.03
N PRO A 27 -5.00 -3.69 -14.17
CA PRO A 27 -3.55 -3.42 -14.04
C PRO A 27 -2.82 -4.54 -13.29
N TRP A 28 -2.83 -5.73 -13.87
CA TRP A 28 -2.12 -6.90 -13.36
C TRP A 28 -0.62 -6.61 -13.19
N HIS A 29 -0.05 -7.04 -12.07
CA HIS A 29 1.39 -7.10 -11.88
C HIS A 29 1.99 -8.09 -12.89
N ARG A 30 3.01 -7.64 -13.61
CA ARG A 30 3.67 -8.41 -14.67
C ARG A 30 5.15 -8.56 -14.40
N ASP A 31 5.72 -9.70 -14.77
CA ASP A 31 7.17 -9.88 -14.75
C ASP A 31 7.86 -9.18 -15.94
N ARG A 32 9.19 -9.33 -16.03
CA ARG A 32 10.00 -8.78 -17.11
C ARG A 32 9.66 -9.36 -18.50
N THR A 33 8.97 -10.49 -18.55
CA THR A 33 8.48 -11.12 -19.79
C THR A 33 7.02 -10.77 -20.09
N ASN A 34 6.48 -9.76 -19.39
CA ASN A 34 5.12 -9.25 -19.52
C ASN A 34 4.01 -10.25 -19.12
N ARG A 35 4.35 -11.30 -18.35
CA ARG A 35 3.38 -12.30 -17.87
C ARG A 35 2.75 -11.88 -16.55
N ILE A 36 1.43 -12.01 -16.44
CA ILE A 36 0.66 -11.73 -15.21
C ILE A 36 1.21 -12.58 -14.06
N GLN A 37 1.37 -12.03 -12.88
CA GLN A 37 1.95 -12.71 -11.72
C GLN A 37 0.90 -13.12 -10.67
N ALA A 38 -0.35 -12.68 -10.83
CA ALA A 38 -1.44 -12.94 -9.89
C ALA A 38 -1.81 -14.43 -9.76
N TYR A 39 -1.38 -15.30 -10.67
CA TYR A 39 -1.54 -16.75 -10.54
C TYR A 39 -0.64 -17.37 -9.46
N LYS A 40 0.42 -16.66 -9.03
CA LYS A 40 1.37 -17.19 -8.05
C LYS A 40 0.72 -17.31 -6.68
N ALA A 41 0.93 -18.45 -6.01
CA ALA A 41 0.38 -18.72 -4.69
C ALA A 41 0.75 -17.67 -3.61
N HIS A 42 1.86 -16.94 -3.79
CA HIS A 42 2.34 -15.89 -2.89
C HIS A 42 2.17 -14.47 -3.49
N SER A 43 1.27 -14.30 -4.46
CA SER A 43 0.99 -12.97 -5.04
C SER A 43 0.26 -12.09 -4.04
N SER A 44 0.87 -10.95 -3.69
CA SER A 44 0.22 -9.92 -2.86
C SER A 44 -0.96 -9.28 -3.57
N GLN A 45 -0.88 -9.05 -4.89
CA GLN A 45 -2.02 -8.56 -5.68
C GLN A 45 -3.21 -9.53 -5.60
N ALA A 46 -2.99 -10.84 -5.74
CA ALA A 46 -4.08 -11.81 -5.61
C ALA A 46 -4.71 -11.78 -4.21
N LEU A 47 -3.88 -11.67 -3.16
CA LEU A 47 -4.35 -11.59 -1.78
C LEU A 47 -5.11 -10.28 -1.49
N ALA A 48 -4.64 -9.15 -2.05
CA ALA A 48 -5.32 -7.86 -1.99
C ALA A 48 -6.70 -7.92 -2.65
N ILE A 49 -6.79 -8.52 -3.84
CA ILE A 49 -8.06 -8.74 -4.55
C ILE A 49 -8.99 -9.63 -3.72
N ASP A 50 -8.49 -10.73 -3.15
CA ASP A 50 -9.32 -11.63 -2.32
C ASP A 50 -10.04 -10.87 -1.21
N VAL A 51 -9.33 -9.99 -0.50
CA VAL A 51 -9.90 -9.24 0.64
C VAL A 51 -10.69 -8.03 0.16
N PHE A 52 -10.04 -7.09 -0.52
CA PHE A 52 -10.65 -5.81 -0.89
C PHE A 52 -11.62 -5.93 -2.06
N GLY A 53 -11.45 -6.91 -2.94
CA GLY A 53 -12.44 -7.24 -3.95
C GLY A 53 -13.70 -7.83 -3.34
N THR A 54 -13.58 -8.71 -2.35
CA THR A 54 -14.75 -9.22 -1.61
C THR A 54 -15.47 -8.10 -0.86
N LEU A 55 -14.71 -7.21 -0.20
CA LEU A 55 -15.28 -6.03 0.45
C LEU A 55 -15.97 -5.09 -0.56
N LYS A 56 -15.38 -4.85 -1.74
CA LYS A 56 -15.98 -4.04 -2.83
C LYS A 56 -17.35 -4.58 -3.23
N MET A 57 -17.47 -5.91 -3.34
CA MET A 57 -18.67 -6.59 -3.83
C MET A 57 -19.72 -6.87 -2.74
N SER A 58 -19.36 -6.75 -1.46
CA SER A 58 -20.28 -7.02 -0.36
C SER A 58 -21.37 -5.95 -0.23
N SER A 59 -22.59 -6.37 0.09
CA SER A 59 -23.66 -5.46 0.50
C SER A 59 -23.43 -4.85 1.89
N ASP A 60 -22.52 -5.40 2.69
CA ASP A 60 -22.11 -4.88 4.00
C ASP A 60 -20.92 -3.93 3.92
N ARG A 61 -20.41 -3.64 2.70
CA ARG A 61 -19.21 -2.81 2.45
C ARG A 61 -19.14 -1.57 3.33
N ASP A 62 -20.21 -0.77 3.33
CA ASP A 62 -20.18 0.53 3.98
C ASP A 62 -19.99 0.40 5.51
N ARG A 63 -20.69 -0.53 6.15
CA ARG A 63 -20.56 -0.79 7.58
C ARG A 63 -19.18 -1.33 7.95
N ILE A 64 -18.61 -2.17 7.08
CA ILE A 64 -17.28 -2.75 7.32
C ILE A 64 -16.21 -1.66 7.19
N PHE A 65 -16.29 -0.79 6.18
CA PHE A 65 -15.34 0.31 6.06
C PHE A 65 -15.53 1.39 7.12
N ASP A 66 -16.76 1.64 7.60
CA ASP A 66 -16.98 2.47 8.78
C ASP A 66 -16.27 1.90 10.01
N ALA A 67 -16.40 0.60 10.26
CA ALA A 67 -15.72 -0.06 11.38
C ALA A 67 -14.18 -0.10 11.20
N ILE A 68 -13.67 -0.24 9.97
CA ILE A 68 -12.24 -0.11 9.69
C ILE A 68 -11.78 1.32 9.95
N ALA A 69 -12.52 2.33 9.48
CA ALA A 69 -12.23 3.74 9.69
C ALA A 69 -12.11 4.09 11.18
N GLU A 70 -13.09 3.66 11.98
CA GLU A 70 -13.06 3.79 13.44
C GLU A 70 -11.83 3.09 14.05
N CYS A 71 -11.54 1.86 13.64
CA CYS A 71 -10.40 1.09 14.12
C CYS A 71 -9.05 1.77 13.85
N VAL A 72 -8.93 2.50 12.74
CA VAL A 72 -7.70 3.20 12.34
C VAL A 72 -7.69 4.69 12.71
N GLY A 73 -8.69 5.13 13.48
CA GLY A 73 -8.74 6.48 14.06
C GLY A 73 -9.13 7.59 13.09
N VAL A 74 -9.86 7.28 12.01
CA VAL A 74 -10.44 8.29 11.11
C VAL A 74 -11.96 8.25 11.16
N ALA A 75 -12.61 9.36 10.78
CA ALA A 75 -14.06 9.44 10.84
C ALA A 75 -14.74 8.39 9.93
N PRO A 76 -15.71 7.61 10.43
CA PRO A 76 -16.57 6.79 9.58
C PRO A 76 -17.44 7.68 8.69
N GLY A 77 -17.98 7.12 7.62
CA GLY A 77 -18.88 7.83 6.72
C GLY A 77 -19.00 7.19 5.35
N GLY A 78 -19.95 6.26 5.20
CA GLY A 78 -20.39 5.80 3.90
C GLY A 78 -21.14 6.87 3.07
N PRO A 79 -21.60 6.51 1.85
CA PRO A 79 -21.27 5.27 1.15
C PRO A 79 -19.79 5.24 0.75
N TRP A 80 -19.18 4.06 0.86
CA TRP A 80 -17.79 3.83 0.50
C TRP A 80 -17.67 3.34 -0.93
N THR A 81 -16.73 3.92 -1.68
CA THR A 81 -16.30 3.43 -3.00
C THR A 81 -14.93 2.80 -2.86
N VAL A 82 -14.76 1.58 -3.38
CA VAL A 82 -13.49 0.85 -3.33
C VAL A 82 -12.97 0.67 -4.75
N THR A 83 -11.75 1.15 -5.00
CA THR A 83 -11.03 0.95 -6.25
C THR A 83 -9.80 0.08 -5.99
N LEU A 84 -9.73 -1.07 -6.65
CA LEU A 84 -8.54 -1.91 -6.63
C LEU A 84 -7.51 -1.35 -7.60
N GLU A 85 -6.23 -1.48 -7.25
CA GLU A 85 -5.11 -1.00 -8.07
C GLU A 85 -5.24 0.47 -8.48
N TRP A 86 -5.67 1.28 -7.53
CA TRP A 86 -5.96 2.68 -7.78
C TRP A 86 -4.69 3.43 -8.17
N THR A 87 -4.81 4.23 -9.22
CA THR A 87 -3.73 5.07 -9.76
C THR A 87 -4.07 6.54 -9.58
N ASP A 88 -3.11 7.31 -9.06
CA ASP A 88 -3.19 8.76 -8.91
C ASP A 88 -2.99 9.48 -10.24
N THR A 89 -4.07 9.59 -11.01
CA THR A 89 -4.06 10.26 -12.32
C THR A 89 -3.69 11.74 -12.25
N ASP A 90 -3.97 12.39 -11.12
CA ASP A 90 -3.70 13.81 -10.88
C ASP A 90 -2.24 14.07 -10.49
N ARG A 91 -1.47 13.00 -10.25
CA ARG A 91 -0.04 13.05 -9.89
C ARG A 91 0.22 14.01 -8.74
N LEU A 92 -0.54 13.86 -7.65
CA LEU A 92 -0.51 14.73 -6.48
C LEU A 92 0.90 14.82 -5.86
N LEU A 93 1.70 13.76 -5.99
CA LEU A 93 3.09 13.70 -5.53
C LEU A 93 4.15 14.08 -6.60
N GLY A 94 3.74 14.42 -7.81
CA GLY A 94 4.66 14.79 -8.91
C GLY A 94 5.51 13.62 -9.43
N GLU A 95 5.15 12.37 -9.14
CA GLU A 95 5.88 11.21 -9.67
C GLU A 95 5.74 11.14 -11.20
N PRO A 96 6.85 10.91 -11.97
CA PRO A 96 6.78 10.81 -13.42
C PRO A 96 5.85 9.70 -13.92
N ARG A 97 5.85 8.57 -13.21
CA ARG A 97 4.84 7.52 -13.34
C ARG A 97 3.81 7.77 -12.23
N PRO A 98 2.51 7.86 -12.55
CA PRO A 98 1.45 7.95 -11.55
C PRO A 98 1.63 6.94 -10.41
N THR A 99 1.46 7.42 -9.18
CA THR A 99 1.50 6.59 -7.99
C THR A 99 0.35 5.58 -8.05
N GLN A 100 0.64 4.30 -7.78
CA GLN A 100 -0.35 3.23 -7.70
C GLN A 100 -0.30 2.62 -6.30
N VAL A 101 -1.46 2.28 -5.75
CA VAL A 101 -1.65 1.54 -4.49
C VAL A 101 -2.64 0.40 -4.70
N ASP A 102 -2.54 -0.66 -3.90
CA ASP A 102 -3.30 -1.89 -4.12
C ASP A 102 -4.82 -1.70 -3.93
N ALA A 103 -5.23 -0.81 -3.04
CA ALA A 103 -6.62 -0.37 -2.95
C ALA A 103 -6.76 1.07 -2.44
N LEU A 104 -7.81 1.76 -2.89
CA LEU A 104 -8.27 3.02 -2.33
C LEU A 104 -9.74 2.88 -1.96
N ALA A 105 -10.07 3.08 -0.69
CA ALA A 105 -11.45 3.18 -0.21
C ALA A 105 -11.78 4.65 0.11
N VAL A 106 -12.89 5.16 -0.40
CA VAL A 106 -13.27 6.57 -0.28
C VAL A 106 -14.70 6.67 0.23
N GLY A 107 -14.87 7.24 1.41
CA GLY A 107 -16.15 7.59 2.00
C GLY A 107 -16.47 9.07 1.84
N SER A 108 -17.54 9.50 2.51
CA SER A 108 -17.94 10.90 2.58
C SER A 108 -16.98 11.73 3.43
N ALA A 109 -16.50 11.20 4.57
CA ALA A 109 -15.62 11.89 5.50
C ALA A 109 -14.13 11.52 5.36
N ALA A 110 -13.84 10.28 4.94
CA ALA A 110 -12.49 9.73 4.97
C ALA A 110 -12.05 9.02 3.68
N ALA A 111 -10.75 8.86 3.51
CA ALA A 111 -10.13 8.03 2.48
C ALA A 111 -9.04 7.13 3.09
N LEU A 112 -9.05 5.85 2.72
CA LEU A 112 -8.08 4.85 3.15
C LEU A 112 -7.20 4.49 1.95
N VAL A 113 -5.92 4.87 2.00
CA VAL A 113 -4.90 4.52 1.00
C VAL A 113 -4.24 3.23 1.44
N ILE A 114 -4.44 2.13 0.72
CA ILE A 114 -4.13 0.80 1.22
C ILE A 114 -3.03 0.17 0.38
N GLU A 115 -1.93 -0.17 1.05
CA GLU A 115 -0.84 -0.96 0.50
C GLU A 115 -0.86 -2.35 1.14
N CYS A 116 -0.79 -3.37 0.30
CA CYS A 116 -0.94 -4.77 0.63
C CYS A 116 0.41 -5.47 0.61
N LYS A 117 0.72 -6.23 1.66
CA LYS A 117 1.91 -7.08 1.73
C LYS A 117 1.54 -8.52 2.02
N PHE A 118 2.24 -9.44 1.37
CA PHE A 118 2.10 -10.86 1.66
C PHE A 118 3.40 -11.46 2.19
N THR A 119 4.33 -11.80 1.31
CA THR A 119 5.58 -12.51 1.67
C THR A 119 6.82 -11.63 1.48
N GLU A 120 6.67 -10.56 0.72
CA GLU A 120 7.70 -9.61 0.37
C GLU A 120 7.86 -8.51 1.45
N PRO A 121 9.09 -7.95 1.60
CA PRO A 121 9.29 -6.74 2.38
C PRO A 121 8.76 -5.50 1.66
N ALA A 122 8.68 -4.38 2.37
CA ALA A 122 8.43 -3.08 1.74
C ALA A 122 9.59 -2.64 0.84
N GLY A 123 9.25 -1.88 -0.20
CA GLY A 123 10.17 -1.34 -1.18
C GLY A 123 11.09 -0.25 -0.61
N GLN A 124 12.27 -0.12 -1.20
CA GLN A 124 13.29 0.84 -0.80
C GLN A 124 13.44 1.99 -1.80
N CYS A 125 14.00 3.11 -1.36
CA CYS A 125 14.37 4.20 -2.26
C CYS A 125 15.46 3.75 -3.23
N SER A 126 15.16 3.70 -4.52
CA SER A 126 16.11 3.25 -5.55
C SER A 126 17.27 4.24 -5.79
N GLN A 127 17.17 5.46 -5.30
CA GLN A 127 18.18 6.50 -5.59
C GLN A 127 19.54 6.22 -4.95
N THR A 128 19.58 5.41 -3.88
CA THR A 128 20.82 5.02 -3.21
C THR A 128 21.52 3.83 -3.88
N ALA A 129 20.82 3.11 -4.77
CA ALA A 129 21.41 2.05 -5.57
C ALA A 129 22.18 2.63 -6.76
N ALA A 130 23.18 1.89 -7.25
CA ALA A 130 23.83 2.23 -8.51
C ALA A 130 22.80 2.13 -9.66
N SER A 131 22.73 3.17 -10.46
CA SER A 131 21.93 3.17 -11.69
C SER A 131 22.58 2.29 -12.76
N ARG A 132 21.95 2.17 -13.94
CA ARG A 132 22.50 1.40 -15.07
C ARG A 132 23.84 1.95 -15.57
N SER A 133 24.11 3.24 -15.37
CA SER A 133 25.39 3.88 -15.69
C SER A 133 26.42 3.73 -14.56
N GLY A 134 26.11 3.00 -13.47
CA GLY A 134 26.99 2.81 -12.32
C GLY A 134 26.92 3.94 -11.28
N GLU A 135 26.31 5.07 -11.60
CA GLU A 135 26.24 6.23 -10.70
C GLU A 135 25.12 6.08 -9.66
N ARG A 136 25.40 6.46 -8.41
CA ARG A 136 24.41 6.58 -7.34
C ARG A 136 23.83 7.99 -7.35
N GLN A 137 22.50 8.09 -7.41
CA GLN A 137 21.82 9.39 -7.52
C GLN A 137 21.61 10.08 -6.17
N CYS A 138 21.74 9.33 -5.07
CA CYS A 138 21.62 9.80 -3.70
C CYS A 138 22.71 9.17 -2.83
N ASN A 139 23.30 9.94 -1.93
CA ASN A 139 24.31 9.48 -0.99
C ASN A 139 23.74 8.74 0.24
N GLY A 140 22.41 8.59 0.32
CA GLY A 140 21.70 7.92 1.43
C GLY A 140 21.41 8.81 2.65
N ARG A 141 21.66 10.11 2.53
CA ARG A 141 21.42 11.14 3.56
C ARG A 141 20.42 12.17 3.02
N TYR A 142 19.71 12.85 3.92
CA TYR A 142 18.97 14.05 3.59
C TYR A 142 19.83 15.25 3.97
N GLN A 143 20.56 15.78 3.00
CA GLN A 143 21.46 16.92 3.13
C GLN A 143 21.74 17.46 1.73
N ASP A 144 22.20 18.70 1.61
CA ASP A 144 22.51 19.27 0.30
C ASP A 144 23.48 18.38 -0.48
N GLN A 145 23.05 17.99 -1.69
CA GLN A 145 23.79 17.15 -2.62
C GLN A 145 23.42 17.52 -4.05
N ILE A 146 24.31 17.23 -5.00
CA ILE A 146 24.04 17.34 -6.43
C ILE A 146 23.73 15.93 -6.93
N ASN A 147 22.57 15.73 -7.55
CA ASN A 147 22.25 14.45 -8.15
C ASN A 147 23.04 14.29 -9.46
N PRO A 148 23.97 13.32 -9.57
CA PRO A 148 24.78 13.15 -10.78
C PRO A 148 23.95 12.84 -12.03
N GLY A 149 22.78 12.21 -11.86
CA GLY A 149 21.91 11.85 -12.98
C GLY A 149 21.17 13.01 -13.63
N ASN A 150 21.11 14.20 -13.01
CA ASN A 150 20.44 15.37 -13.60
C ASN A 150 21.10 16.73 -13.29
N GLY A 151 22.18 16.77 -12.50
CA GLY A 151 22.89 17.99 -12.13
C GLY A 151 22.15 18.90 -11.12
N VAL A 152 20.97 18.49 -10.63
CA VAL A 152 20.14 19.34 -9.76
C VAL A 152 20.63 19.25 -8.31
N ARG A 153 20.86 20.41 -7.69
CA ARG A 153 21.17 20.53 -6.27
C ARG A 153 19.90 20.48 -5.43
N SER A 154 19.84 19.56 -4.46
CA SER A 154 18.71 19.41 -3.54
C SER A 154 19.11 18.58 -2.32
N ARG A 155 18.36 18.66 -1.22
CA ARG A 155 18.60 17.82 -0.02
C ARG A 155 18.23 16.35 -0.24
N CYS A 156 17.21 16.10 -1.05
CA CYS A 156 16.77 14.78 -1.47
C CYS A 156 16.80 14.66 -3.00
N ALA A 157 17.45 13.62 -3.53
CA ALA A 157 17.52 13.37 -4.97
C ALA A 157 16.15 13.27 -5.67
N LEU A 158 15.09 12.89 -4.95
CA LEU A 158 13.71 12.85 -5.48
C LEU A 158 13.10 14.24 -5.58
N THR A 159 13.37 15.14 -4.63
CA THR A 159 13.00 16.56 -4.74
C THR A 159 13.66 17.21 -5.95
N GLY A 160 14.95 16.90 -6.20
CA GLY A 160 15.65 17.34 -7.40
C GLY A 160 15.07 16.79 -8.72
N LYS A 161 14.11 15.87 -8.65
CA LYS A 161 13.32 15.35 -9.80
C LYS A 161 11.89 15.88 -9.80
N SER A 162 11.60 16.92 -9.02
CA SER A 162 10.27 17.51 -8.84
C SER A 162 9.24 16.58 -8.19
N ILE A 163 9.70 15.56 -7.45
CA ILE A 163 8.81 14.72 -6.63
C ILE A 163 8.56 15.41 -5.29
N ARG A 164 7.28 15.51 -4.93
CA ARG A 164 6.76 16.42 -3.91
C ARG A 164 6.66 15.82 -2.51
N TYR A 165 7.33 14.70 -2.23
CA TYR A 165 7.24 14.05 -0.92
C TYR A 165 7.57 15.01 0.23
N TRP A 166 8.63 15.82 0.08
CA TRP A 166 9.09 16.78 1.09
C TRP A 166 8.17 18.00 1.28
N GLU A 167 7.13 18.17 0.45
CA GLU A 167 6.06 19.14 0.71
C GLU A 167 5.07 18.65 1.77
N TYR A 168 4.98 17.33 1.97
CA TYR A 168 4.06 16.70 2.91
C TYR A 168 4.78 16.10 4.12
N ILE A 169 6.01 15.60 3.95
CA ILE A 169 6.82 14.97 5.02
C ILE A 169 6.84 15.82 6.31
N PRO A 170 7.09 17.14 6.28
CA PRO A 170 7.19 17.92 7.51
C PRO A 170 5.92 17.88 8.36
N LYS A 171 4.74 17.92 7.73
CA LYS A 171 3.47 17.86 8.44
C LYS A 171 3.12 16.42 8.86
N VAL A 172 3.44 15.44 8.03
CA VAL A 172 3.08 14.04 8.27
C VAL A 172 3.96 13.37 9.34
N PHE A 173 5.23 13.75 9.40
CA PHE A 173 6.26 13.11 10.25
C PHE A 173 6.92 14.07 11.25
N GLU A 174 6.46 15.32 11.33
CA GLU A 174 6.99 16.35 12.23
C GLU A 174 8.51 16.57 12.07
N LEU A 175 8.99 16.47 10.81
CA LEU A 175 10.39 16.68 10.46
C LEU A 175 10.64 18.09 9.93
N ASP A 176 11.70 18.74 10.40
CA ASP A 176 12.16 20.01 9.86
C ASP A 176 12.86 19.78 8.50
N PRO A 177 12.33 20.31 7.38
CA PRO A 177 12.95 20.14 6.07
C PRO A 177 14.29 20.89 5.92
N GLY A 178 14.61 21.82 6.83
CA GLY A 178 15.87 22.58 6.87
C GLY A 178 17.01 21.87 7.61
N VAL A 179 16.72 20.75 8.28
CA VAL A 179 17.72 20.00 9.07
C VAL A 179 18.31 18.86 8.24
N ASP A 180 19.62 18.63 8.40
CA ASP A 180 20.30 17.47 7.81
C ASP A 180 19.97 16.20 8.60
N HIS A 181 19.68 15.10 7.90
CA HIS A 181 19.48 13.79 8.50
C HIS A 181 20.48 12.77 7.95
N THR A 182 21.27 12.20 8.87
CA THR A 182 22.27 11.16 8.58
C THR A 182 22.08 9.98 9.53
N PRO A 183 21.57 8.81 9.06
CA PRO A 183 21.10 8.53 7.70
C PRO A 183 19.81 9.27 7.33
N CYS A 184 19.37 9.17 6.06
CA CYS A 184 18.02 9.57 5.67
C CYS A 184 16.97 8.87 6.56
N PRO A 185 15.96 9.59 7.10
CA PRO A 185 14.97 9.01 8.02
C PRO A 185 14.13 7.92 7.36
N PHE A 186 14.01 7.95 6.03
CA PHE A 186 13.25 6.97 5.25
C PHE A 186 14.16 5.95 4.54
N LYS A 187 15.32 5.63 5.12
CA LYS A 187 16.22 4.60 4.60
C LYS A 187 15.54 3.23 4.64
N GLY A 188 15.80 2.43 3.61
CA GLY A 188 15.29 1.06 3.54
C GLY A 188 13.79 1.02 3.28
N ASP A 189 13.08 0.14 3.98
CA ASP A 189 11.64 -0.11 3.80
C ASP A 189 10.76 1.05 4.29
N ALA A 190 11.27 1.91 5.18
CA ALA A 190 10.60 3.13 5.62
C ALA A 190 10.24 4.07 4.46
N TYR A 191 10.96 3.99 3.33
CA TYR A 191 10.64 4.73 2.11
C TYR A 191 9.22 4.46 1.60
N GLN A 192 8.83 3.19 1.48
CA GLN A 192 7.50 2.86 0.94
C GLN A 192 6.39 3.34 1.88
N TRP A 193 6.59 3.18 3.18
CA TRP A 193 5.63 3.63 4.19
C TRP A 193 5.47 5.15 4.20
N MET A 194 6.58 5.88 4.12
CA MET A 194 6.55 7.33 3.94
C MET A 194 5.80 7.73 2.69
N ARG A 195 6.11 7.11 1.53
CA ARG A 195 5.47 7.43 0.25
C ARG A 195 3.95 7.30 0.33
N ASN A 196 3.45 6.24 0.95
CA ASN A 196 2.01 6.01 1.04
C ASN A 196 1.35 6.95 2.07
N ALA A 197 2.02 7.25 3.18
CA ALA A 197 1.57 8.26 4.14
C ALA A 197 1.44 9.65 3.53
N VAL A 198 2.45 10.10 2.76
CA VAL A 198 2.37 11.40 2.06
C VAL A 198 1.36 11.39 0.92
N LEU A 199 1.14 10.25 0.25
CA LEU A 199 0.05 10.10 -0.72
C LEU A 199 -1.31 10.31 -0.05
N ALA A 200 -1.54 9.68 1.11
CA ALA A 200 -2.76 9.87 1.88
C ALA A 200 -2.94 11.35 2.26
N ALA A 201 -1.91 12.01 2.77
CA ALA A 201 -1.96 13.43 3.09
C ALA A 201 -2.30 14.30 1.86
N ALA A 202 -1.72 13.99 0.70
CA ALA A 202 -2.00 14.69 -0.55
C ALA A 202 -3.45 14.47 -1.02
N ILE A 203 -3.96 13.25 -0.96
CA ILE A 203 -5.36 12.92 -1.28
C ILE A 203 -6.32 13.64 -0.31
N GLY A 204 -6.03 13.62 0.99
CA GLY A 204 -6.86 14.29 2.00
C GLY A 204 -6.97 15.79 1.74
N LYS A 205 -5.85 16.44 1.42
CA LYS A 205 -5.83 17.85 1.01
C LYS A 205 -6.61 18.08 -0.29
N HIS A 206 -6.38 17.26 -1.31
CA HIS A 206 -7.00 17.43 -2.62
C HIS A 206 -8.51 17.21 -2.59
N ARG A 207 -8.98 16.27 -1.78
CA ARG A 207 -10.40 15.87 -1.70
C ARG A 207 -11.14 16.46 -0.51
N ASN A 208 -10.50 17.32 0.28
CA ASN A 208 -11.01 17.88 1.53
C ASN A 208 -11.60 16.81 2.48
N ARG A 209 -10.82 15.76 2.74
CA ARG A 209 -11.21 14.61 3.56
C ARG A 209 -10.11 14.26 4.55
N GLN A 210 -10.47 13.59 5.64
CA GLN A 210 -9.46 12.88 6.42
C GLN A 210 -8.90 11.75 5.56
N ALA A 211 -7.59 11.58 5.51
CA ALA A 211 -7.01 10.51 4.73
C ALA A 211 -5.87 9.87 5.51
N THR A 212 -5.86 8.54 5.55
CA THR A 212 -4.82 7.77 6.22
C THR A 212 -4.30 6.67 5.31
N ALA A 213 -3.04 6.30 5.52
CA ALA A 213 -2.41 5.19 4.82
C ALA A 213 -2.45 3.94 5.70
N LEU A 214 -2.86 2.82 5.11
CA LEU A 214 -2.91 1.52 5.75
C LEU A 214 -1.86 0.59 5.14
N ALA A 215 -1.11 -0.09 6.00
CA ALA A 215 -0.31 -1.25 5.62
C ALA A 215 -1.12 -2.51 5.92
N ALA A 216 -1.84 -3.02 4.92
CA ALA A 216 -2.55 -4.29 4.99
C ALA A 216 -1.54 -5.44 4.84
N PHE A 217 -1.54 -6.41 5.76
CA PHE A 217 -0.55 -7.49 5.73
C PHE A 217 -1.09 -8.85 6.15
N ALA A 218 -0.48 -9.92 5.64
CA ALA A 218 -0.70 -11.26 6.14
C ALA A 218 0.02 -11.45 7.48
N ASP A 219 -0.71 -11.66 8.56
CA ASP A 219 -0.09 -11.88 9.87
C ASP A 219 0.37 -13.33 10.02
N HIS A 220 1.68 -13.54 9.82
CA HIS A 220 2.34 -14.81 10.08
C HIS A 220 3.81 -14.55 10.47
N PRO A 221 4.35 -15.23 11.50
CA PRO A 221 5.69 -14.93 12.03
C PRO A 221 6.83 -15.13 11.01
N SER A 222 6.63 -15.95 9.98
CA SER A 222 7.63 -16.13 8.91
C SER A 222 7.65 -14.99 7.88
N PHE A 223 6.68 -14.09 7.86
CA PHE A 223 6.62 -13.01 6.87
C PHE A 223 7.33 -11.73 7.33
N PRO A 224 8.08 -11.05 6.44
CA PRO A 224 8.86 -9.86 6.80
C PRO A 224 8.02 -8.73 7.40
N THR A 225 6.89 -8.39 6.75
CA THR A 225 6.05 -7.27 7.17
C THR A 225 5.39 -7.54 8.52
N ALA A 226 4.87 -8.76 8.77
CA ALA A 226 4.32 -9.12 10.07
C ALA A 226 5.34 -8.99 11.21
N ARG A 227 6.60 -9.43 10.98
CA ARG A 227 7.68 -9.21 11.96
C ARG A 227 8.02 -7.74 12.15
N LYS A 228 7.99 -6.95 11.07
CA LYS A 228 8.28 -5.51 11.11
C LYS A 228 7.21 -4.75 11.89
N VAL A 229 5.92 -5.05 11.68
CA VAL A 229 4.81 -4.45 12.43
C VAL A 229 5.00 -4.61 13.94
N LYS A 230 5.42 -5.79 14.41
CA LYS A 230 5.71 -6.05 15.83
C LYS A 230 6.86 -5.20 16.40
N ARG A 231 7.74 -4.67 15.56
CA ARG A 231 8.89 -3.83 15.95
C ARG A 231 8.65 -2.34 15.66
N GLY A 232 7.54 -1.99 15.02
CA GLY A 232 7.32 -0.67 14.41
C GLY A 232 7.70 -0.66 12.91
N LEU A 233 6.76 -0.21 12.08
CA LEU A 233 6.98 -0.06 10.62
C LEU A 233 7.98 1.06 10.30
N MET A 234 7.99 2.11 11.13
CA MET A 234 8.87 3.26 11.03
C MET A 234 9.57 3.50 12.36
N ASP A 235 10.61 4.33 12.35
CA ASP A 235 11.29 4.77 13.56
C ASP A 235 10.28 5.49 14.49
N PRO A 236 10.21 5.14 15.79
CA PRO A 236 9.29 5.79 16.73
C PRO A 236 9.46 7.31 16.86
N SER A 237 10.62 7.86 16.49
CA SER A 237 10.83 9.31 16.42
C SER A 237 10.07 10.00 15.29
N LEU A 238 9.55 9.25 14.31
CA LEU A 238 8.77 9.74 13.17
C LEU A 238 7.26 9.74 13.48
N ALA A 239 6.87 10.21 14.67
CA ALA A 239 5.54 10.06 15.26
C ALA A 239 4.52 11.16 14.91
N GLY A 240 4.49 11.62 13.65
CA GLY A 240 3.51 12.64 13.24
C GLY A 240 2.10 12.09 12.98
N GLN A 241 1.14 13.02 12.85
CA GLN A 241 -0.31 12.78 12.72
C GLN A 241 -0.73 11.92 11.50
N GLY A 242 0.18 11.58 10.58
CA GLY A 242 -0.13 10.82 9.36
C GLY A 242 0.69 9.54 9.19
N ALA A 243 1.23 8.97 10.28
CA ALA A 243 1.94 7.70 10.22
C ALA A 243 1.07 6.57 9.63
N ILE A 244 1.71 5.62 8.94
CA ILE A 244 1.00 4.47 8.36
C ILE A 244 0.43 3.57 9.46
N THR A 245 -0.85 3.20 9.35
CA THR A 245 -1.50 2.30 10.31
C THR A 245 -1.40 0.84 9.81
N PRO A 246 -0.72 -0.06 10.55
CA PRO A 246 -0.74 -1.47 10.20
C PRO A 246 -2.08 -2.10 10.54
N ILE A 247 -2.60 -2.94 9.65
CA ILE A 247 -3.80 -3.75 9.89
C ILE A 247 -3.65 -5.10 9.19
N SER A 248 -3.87 -6.22 9.87
CA SER A 248 -3.74 -7.53 9.21
C SER A 248 -4.98 -7.87 8.40
N TYR A 249 -4.84 -8.73 7.37
CA TYR A 249 -6.00 -9.26 6.66
C TYR A 249 -6.93 -10.02 7.61
N GLN A 250 -6.38 -10.74 8.58
CA GLN A 250 -7.17 -11.44 9.60
C GLN A 250 -7.96 -10.46 10.47
N GLN A 251 -7.39 -9.31 10.84
CA GLN A 251 -8.12 -8.25 11.55
C GLN A 251 -9.24 -7.65 10.69
N ILE A 252 -8.97 -7.35 9.42
CA ILE A 252 -9.99 -6.86 8.47
C ILE A 252 -11.15 -7.86 8.38
N ILE A 253 -10.85 -9.15 8.23
CA ILE A 253 -11.86 -10.20 8.12
C ILE A 253 -12.59 -10.41 9.44
N ALA A 254 -11.92 -10.26 10.59
CA ALA A 254 -12.58 -10.30 11.89
C ALA A 254 -13.55 -9.13 12.09
N ILE A 255 -13.19 -7.92 11.65
CA ILE A 255 -14.10 -6.76 11.62
C ILE A 255 -15.28 -7.08 10.70
N ALA A 256 -15.01 -7.53 9.48
CA ALA A 256 -16.04 -7.88 8.50
C ALA A 256 -17.00 -8.95 9.01
N TYR A 257 -16.46 -9.98 9.68
CA TYR A 257 -17.24 -10.99 10.37
C TYR A 257 -18.10 -10.33 11.44
N HIS A 258 -17.51 -9.56 12.36
CA HIS A 258 -18.22 -8.98 13.51
C HIS A 258 -19.38 -8.07 13.12
N VAL A 259 -19.16 -7.17 12.16
CA VAL A 259 -20.18 -6.18 11.78
C VAL A 259 -21.04 -6.64 10.61
N GLY A 260 -20.55 -7.53 9.75
CA GLY A 260 -21.25 -8.04 8.58
C GLY A 260 -22.43 -8.96 8.91
N ARG A 261 -23.38 -9.04 7.97
CA ARG A 261 -24.55 -9.92 8.02
C ARG A 261 -24.24 -11.28 7.40
N ASP A 262 -23.44 -11.33 6.33
CA ASP A 262 -23.09 -12.57 5.64
C ASP A 262 -21.93 -13.31 6.34
N ARG A 263 -22.24 -14.01 7.44
CA ARG A 263 -21.25 -14.77 8.21
C ARG A 263 -20.61 -15.89 7.40
N ALA A 264 -21.33 -16.50 6.46
CA ALA A 264 -20.84 -17.59 5.64
C ALA A 264 -19.75 -17.12 4.67
N LEU A 265 -19.95 -15.96 4.05
CA LEU A 265 -18.95 -15.31 3.19
C LEU A 265 -17.66 -15.04 3.96
N TRP A 266 -17.75 -14.39 5.13
CA TRP A 266 -16.57 -14.00 5.89
C TRP A 266 -15.82 -15.20 6.48
N ASN A 267 -16.52 -16.24 6.93
CA ASN A 267 -15.88 -17.50 7.33
C ASN A 267 -15.15 -18.18 6.17
N SER A 268 -15.76 -18.17 4.98
CA SER A 268 -15.16 -18.76 3.77
C SER A 268 -13.93 -17.97 3.31
N LEU A 269 -13.98 -16.63 3.38
CA LEU A 269 -12.84 -15.76 3.10
C LEU A 269 -11.71 -15.98 4.13
N ALA A 270 -12.04 -16.08 5.43
CA ALA A 270 -11.06 -16.37 6.48
C ALA A 270 -10.31 -17.68 6.18
N ALA A 271 -11.04 -18.77 5.93
CA ALA A 271 -10.45 -20.07 5.62
C ALA A 271 -9.58 -20.03 4.34
N TRP A 272 -10.01 -19.27 3.32
CA TRP A 272 -9.24 -19.08 2.11
C TRP A 272 -7.90 -18.36 2.36
N ILE A 273 -7.93 -17.27 3.11
CA ILE A 273 -6.73 -16.48 3.46
C ILE A 273 -5.78 -17.31 4.34
N ASP A 274 -6.29 -18.01 5.35
CA ASP A 274 -5.49 -18.88 6.20
C ASP A 274 -4.82 -20.00 5.40
N HIS A 275 -5.54 -20.62 4.46
CA HIS A 275 -4.96 -21.60 3.55
C HIS A 275 -3.83 -21.02 2.71
N LYS A 276 -4.00 -19.82 2.13
CA LYS A 276 -2.95 -19.14 1.37
C LYS A 276 -1.73 -18.84 2.23
N ILE A 277 -1.94 -18.32 3.44
CA ILE A 277 -0.88 -18.01 4.40
C ILE A 277 -0.10 -19.27 4.76
N ALA A 278 -0.79 -20.35 5.14
CA ALA A 278 -0.15 -21.62 5.48
C ALA A 278 0.68 -22.18 4.32
N ARG A 279 0.13 -22.17 3.09
CA ARG A 279 0.83 -22.63 1.88
C ARG A 279 2.03 -21.78 1.51
N ALA A 280 1.96 -20.46 1.72
CA ALA A 280 3.08 -19.56 1.49
C ALA A 280 4.17 -19.75 2.56
N ALA A 281 3.79 -19.96 3.83
CA ALA A 281 4.71 -20.18 4.93
C ALA A 281 5.44 -21.53 4.85
N SER A 282 4.83 -22.55 4.23
CA SER A 282 5.45 -23.87 4.07
C SER A 282 6.49 -23.95 2.94
N ARG A 283 6.56 -22.93 2.07
CA ARG A 283 7.58 -22.83 1.03
C ARG A 283 8.88 -22.31 1.66
N LYS A 284 9.78 -23.23 2.00
CA LYS A 284 11.18 -22.91 2.31
C LYS A 284 11.91 -22.45 1.05
#